data_AF-A0A8T2YYP7-F1
#
_entry.id   AF-A0A8T2YYP7-F1
#
_cell.length_a   1.000
_cell.length_b   1.000
_cell.length_c   1.000
_cell.angle_alpha   90.00
_cell.angle_beta   90.00
_cell.angle_gamma   90.00
#
_symmetry.space_group_name_H-M   'P 1'
#
loop_
_entity.id
_entity.type
_entity.pdbx_description
1 polymer ?
#
loop_
_entity_poly.entity_id
_entity_poly.type
_entity_poly.pdbx_seq_one_letter_code
_entity_poly.pdbx_strand_id
1 'polypeptide(L)'
;MNGESRRWDRKDLRRSSKKQKLMRTAEEELESKLGFDLFTEGDKRLGWLLTFSSSSLDDEETGRVYSCVDLYFVSQDGSAFKSKYKFRPYFYAATKEKMEMDVEGYLRRRYESQIADIEIVEKEDLDLAVSLL
;
A
#
# COMPACT_ATOMS: atom_id res chain seq x y z
N MET A 1 43.53 -42.03 18.17
CA MET A 1 43.67 -41.72 16.73
C MET A 1 42.30 -41.85 16.09
N ASN A 2 41.93 -40.85 15.27
CA ASN A 2 40.75 -40.71 14.40
C ASN A 2 39.38 -40.65 15.12
N GLY A 3 38.65 -39.53 15.19
CA GLY A 3 38.69 -38.31 14.39
C GLY A 3 37.86 -38.45 13.14
N GLU A 4 36.54 -38.21 13.22
CA GLU A 4 35.73 -37.82 12.06
C GLU A 4 34.50 -36.99 12.48
N SER A 5 34.63 -35.70 12.20
CA SER A 5 33.63 -34.66 12.33
C SER A 5 32.43 -34.91 11.40
N ARG A 6 31.20 -34.91 11.95
CA ARG A 6 29.99 -34.62 11.17
C ARG A 6 29.43 -33.27 11.58
N ARG A 7 30.11 -32.23 11.11
CA ARG A 7 29.63 -30.84 11.08
C ARG A 7 29.37 -30.50 9.62
N TRP A 8 28.19 -30.80 9.11
CA TRP A 8 27.51 -30.00 8.10
C TRP A 8 26.09 -30.55 7.96
N ASP A 9 25.09 -29.81 8.43
CA ASP A 9 23.68 -29.85 7.99
C ASP A 9 22.85 -28.86 8.81
N ARG A 10 23.34 -27.62 8.87
CA ARG A 10 22.72 -26.51 9.63
C ARG A 10 22.09 -25.44 8.75
N LYS A 11 21.98 -25.62 7.42
CA LYS A 11 21.60 -24.50 6.54
C LYS A 11 20.56 -24.75 5.44
N ASP A 12 20.29 -25.98 5.02
CA ASP A 12 19.48 -26.15 3.80
C ASP A 12 17.98 -26.45 3.99
N LEU A 13 17.52 -26.65 5.23
CA LEU A 13 16.10 -26.94 5.51
C LEU A 13 15.23 -25.70 5.83
N ARG A 14 15.82 -24.51 5.94
CA ARG A 14 15.09 -23.25 6.20
C ARG A 14 14.75 -22.42 4.96
N ARG A 15 15.04 -22.93 3.76
CA ARG A 15 14.70 -22.29 2.47
C ARG A 15 13.59 -23.00 1.69
N SER A 16 12.87 -23.92 2.33
CA SER A 16 11.66 -24.49 1.74
C SER A 16 10.53 -23.47 1.83
N SER A 17 10.42 -22.67 0.77
CA SER A 17 9.25 -21.96 0.27
C SER A 17 7.95 -22.20 1.05
N LYS A 18 7.77 -21.48 2.18
CA LYS A 18 6.42 -21.21 2.69
C LYS A 18 5.78 -20.23 1.71
N LYS A 19 5.20 -20.78 0.64
CA LYS A 19 4.21 -20.07 -0.15
C LYS A 19 3.02 -19.90 0.79
N GLN A 20 3.04 -18.82 1.58
CA GLN A 20 1.92 -18.43 2.44
C GLN A 20 0.73 -18.28 1.51
N LYS A 21 -0.19 -19.26 1.57
CA LYS A 21 -1.50 -19.14 0.95
C LYS A 21 -2.20 -18.02 1.72
N LEU A 22 -2.12 -16.80 1.20
CA LEU A 22 -3.06 -15.74 1.57
C LEU A 22 -4.45 -16.33 1.41
N MET A 23 -5.20 -16.45 2.50
CA MET A 23 -6.62 -16.74 2.40
C MET A 23 -7.27 -15.53 1.75
N ARG A 24 -7.72 -15.70 0.50
CA ARG A 24 -8.42 -14.66 -0.24
C ARG A 24 -9.71 -14.32 0.50
N THR A 25 -10.07 -13.04 0.55
CA THR A 25 -11.40 -12.66 1.03
C THR A 25 -12.48 -13.21 0.09
N ALA A 26 -13.72 -13.30 0.56
CA ALA A 26 -14.84 -13.74 -0.28
C ALA A 26 -15.00 -12.85 -1.53
N GLU A 27 -14.69 -11.56 -1.41
CA GLU A 27 -14.66 -10.60 -2.53
C GLU A 27 -13.54 -10.93 -3.52
N GLU A 28 -12.31 -11.17 -3.03
CA GLU A 28 -11.18 -11.52 -3.89
C GLU A 28 -11.35 -12.86 -4.62
N GLU A 29 -12.05 -13.81 -4.00
CA GLU A 29 -12.45 -15.07 -4.65
C GLU A 29 -13.50 -14.85 -5.74
N LEU A 30 -14.48 -13.98 -5.49
CA LEU A 30 -15.50 -13.63 -6.48
C LEU A 30 -14.87 -12.91 -7.68
N GLU A 31 -14.02 -11.93 -7.44
CA GLU A 31 -13.31 -11.18 -8.48
C GLU A 31 -12.44 -12.09 -9.34
N SER A 32 -11.75 -13.06 -8.73
CA SER A 32 -10.99 -14.09 -9.45
C SER A 32 -11.88 -14.88 -10.41
N LYS A 33 -13.06 -15.31 -9.94
CA LYS A 33 -14.03 -16.06 -10.76
C LYS A 33 -14.59 -15.21 -11.90
N LEU A 34 -14.61 -13.89 -11.75
CA LEU A 34 -14.99 -12.93 -12.78
C LEU A 34 -13.82 -12.59 -13.74
N GLY A 35 -12.63 -13.17 -13.54
CA GLY A 35 -11.45 -12.96 -14.38
C GLY A 35 -10.55 -11.80 -13.93
N PHE A 36 -10.80 -11.20 -12.77
CA PHE A 36 -9.99 -10.11 -12.21
C PHE A 36 -8.97 -10.63 -11.20
N ASP A 37 -8.05 -11.47 -11.68
CA ASP A 37 -6.93 -11.90 -10.86
C ASP A 37 -5.95 -10.75 -10.59
N LEU A 38 -5.39 -10.75 -9.38
CA LEU A 38 -4.42 -9.76 -8.95
C LEU A 38 -3.11 -9.97 -9.72
N PHE A 39 -2.72 -8.96 -10.49
CA PHE A 39 -1.43 -8.90 -11.15
C PHE A 39 -0.36 -8.41 -10.18
N THR A 40 0.52 -9.30 -9.73
CA THR A 40 1.61 -9.01 -8.77
C THR A 40 3.01 -9.05 -9.39
N GLU A 41 3.23 -9.90 -10.39
CA GLU A 41 4.55 -10.22 -10.93
C GLU A 41 4.49 -10.45 -12.45
N GLY A 42 5.63 -10.29 -13.11
CA GLY A 42 5.79 -10.47 -14.57
C GLY A 42 6.03 -9.16 -15.32
N ASP A 43 6.01 -9.25 -16.65
CA ASP A 43 6.21 -8.09 -17.52
C ASP A 43 5.03 -7.12 -17.43
N LYS A 44 5.32 -5.82 -17.63
CA LYS A 44 4.30 -4.77 -17.63
C LYS A 44 3.17 -5.12 -18.58
N ARG A 45 1.95 -5.16 -18.06
CA ARG A 45 0.74 -5.43 -18.84
C ARG A 45 0.04 -4.12 -19.20
N LEU A 46 -0.27 -3.95 -20.48
CA LEU A 46 -1.08 -2.83 -20.97
C LEU A 46 -2.57 -3.19 -20.84
N GLY A 47 -3.35 -2.31 -20.21
CA GLY A 47 -4.79 -2.45 -20.12
C GLY A 47 -5.50 -1.11 -19.99
N TRP A 48 -6.78 -1.10 -20.34
CA TRP A 48 -7.69 0.03 -20.18
C TRP A 48 -8.36 -0.05 -18.83
N LEU A 49 -8.22 1.00 -18.01
CA LEU A 49 -8.86 1.09 -16.70
C LEU A 49 -10.38 1.18 -16.87
N LEU A 50 -11.10 0.21 -16.31
CA LEU A 50 -12.56 0.18 -16.33
C LEU A 50 -13.15 0.92 -15.13
N THR A 51 -12.64 0.60 -13.93
CA THR A 51 -13.10 1.17 -12.67
C THR A 51 -12.05 1.01 -11.57
N PHE A 52 -12.30 1.62 -10.42
CA PHE A 52 -11.50 1.48 -9.22
C PHE A 52 -12.37 1.41 -7.96
N SER A 53 -11.86 0.76 -6.91
CA SER A 53 -12.53 0.68 -5.61
C SER A 53 -11.54 0.87 -4.46
N SER A 54 -11.97 1.56 -3.41
CA SER A 54 -11.21 1.63 -2.16
C SER A 54 -11.13 0.25 -1.51
N SER A 55 -9.96 -0.12 -1.02
CA SER A 55 -9.71 -1.39 -0.34
C SER A 55 -8.65 -1.23 0.75
N SER A 56 -8.37 -2.31 1.47
CA SER A 56 -7.25 -2.40 2.41
C SER A 56 -6.37 -3.60 2.10
N LEU A 57 -5.14 -3.57 2.64
CA LEU A 57 -4.21 -4.68 2.62
C LEU A 57 -3.64 -4.88 4.02
N ASP A 58 -3.88 -6.07 4.57
CA ASP A 58 -3.33 -6.48 5.86
C ASP A 58 -1.92 -7.05 5.66
N ASP A 59 -0.94 -6.44 6.31
CA ASP A 59 0.44 -6.93 6.32
C ASP A 59 0.63 -7.86 7.52
N GLU A 60 0.67 -9.17 7.25
CA GLU A 60 0.83 -10.21 8.27
C GLU A 60 2.16 -10.11 9.04
N GLU A 61 3.22 -9.54 8.45
CA GLU A 61 4.52 -9.41 9.10
C GLU A 61 4.51 -8.29 10.14
N THR A 62 3.90 -7.16 9.80
CA THR A 62 3.88 -5.98 10.68
C THR A 62 2.59 -5.82 11.46
N GLY A 63 1.53 -6.57 11.12
CA GLY A 63 0.18 -6.42 11.65
C GLY A 63 -0.51 -5.11 11.24
N ARG A 64 0.07 -4.38 10.27
CA ARG A 64 -0.46 -3.07 9.83
C ARG A 64 -1.46 -3.24 8.71
N VAL A 65 -2.52 -2.44 8.77
CA VAL A 65 -3.49 -2.31 7.68
C VAL A 65 -3.10 -1.11 6.83
N TYR A 66 -2.96 -1.31 5.52
CA TYR A 66 -2.66 -0.25 4.56
C TYR A 66 -3.87 0.07 3.70
N SER A 67 -4.11 1.36 3.45
CA SER A 67 -5.12 1.80 2.49
C SER A 67 -4.66 1.55 1.06
N CYS A 68 -5.57 1.02 0.24
CA CYS A 68 -5.31 0.64 -1.12
C CYS A 68 -6.43 1.09 -2.06
N VAL A 69 -6.11 1.16 -3.34
CA VAL A 69 -7.08 1.27 -4.43
C VAL A 69 -6.91 0.05 -5.32
N ASP A 70 -7.98 -0.72 -5.49
CA ASP A 70 -8.04 -1.78 -6.49
C ASP A 70 -8.44 -1.16 -7.84
N LEU A 71 -7.66 -1.47 -8.87
CA LEU A 71 -7.77 -0.95 -10.22
C LEU A 71 -8.09 -2.11 -11.16
N TYR A 72 -9.19 -2.03 -11.90
CA TYR A 72 -9.69 -3.11 -12.74
C TYR A 72 -9.47 -2.78 -14.21
N PHE A 73 -8.82 -3.68 -14.94
CA PHE A 73 -8.40 -3.45 -16.32
C PHE A 73 -8.93 -4.53 -17.26
N VAL A 74 -9.12 -4.14 -18.52
CA VAL A 74 -9.22 -5.07 -19.65
C VAL A 74 -8.01 -4.89 -20.57
N SER A 75 -7.51 -5.97 -21.15
CA SER A 75 -6.37 -6.00 -22.06
C SER A 75 -6.84 -6.14 -23.51
N GLN A 76 -5.91 -5.99 -24.47
CA GLN A 76 -6.26 -5.97 -25.90
C GLN A 76 -6.78 -7.34 -26.39
N ASP A 77 -6.32 -8.42 -25.77
CA ASP A 77 -6.75 -9.79 -26.03
C ASP A 77 -8.11 -10.13 -25.37
N GLY A 78 -8.76 -9.15 -24.73
CA GLY A 78 -10.01 -9.34 -24.00
C GLY A 78 -9.83 -9.92 -22.59
N SER A 79 -8.60 -10.24 -22.17
CA SER A 79 -8.34 -10.69 -20.80
C SER A 79 -8.51 -9.55 -19.80
N ALA A 80 -9.05 -9.86 -18.63
CA ALA A 80 -9.15 -8.91 -17.53
C ALA A 80 -8.04 -9.18 -16.50
N PHE A 81 -7.71 -8.16 -15.73
CA PHE A 81 -6.84 -8.28 -14.56
C PHE A 81 -7.11 -7.13 -13.59
N LYS A 82 -6.69 -7.27 -12.33
CA LYS A 82 -6.68 -6.16 -11.39
C LYS A 82 -5.28 -5.87 -10.88
N SER A 83 -5.03 -4.63 -10.45
CA SER A 83 -3.84 -4.24 -9.71
C SER A 83 -4.25 -3.53 -8.42
N LYS A 84 -3.49 -3.72 -7.34
CA LYS A 84 -3.76 -3.09 -6.04
C LYS A 84 -2.67 -2.07 -5.75
N TYR A 85 -3.04 -0.80 -5.69
CA TYR A 85 -2.12 0.29 -5.40
C TYR A 85 -2.24 0.72 -3.94
N LYS A 86 -1.15 0.59 -3.18
CA LYS A 86 -1.06 1.06 -1.81
C LYS A 86 -0.78 2.57 -1.78
N PHE A 87 -1.56 3.30 -0.98
CA PHE A 87 -1.38 4.74 -0.80
C PHE A 87 -1.47 5.13 0.68
N ARG A 88 -1.03 6.34 0.99
CA ARG A 88 -1.18 6.95 2.31
C ARG A 88 -2.23 8.06 2.21
N PRO A 89 -3.44 7.88 2.78
CA PRO A 89 -4.43 8.94 2.84
C PRO A 89 -3.84 10.16 3.56
N TYR A 90 -4.11 11.36 3.06
CA TYR A 90 -3.61 12.61 3.62
C TYR A 90 -4.70 13.68 3.57
N PHE A 91 -4.52 14.70 4.41
CA PHE A 91 -5.33 15.92 4.40
C PHE A 91 -4.42 17.09 4.76
N TYR A 92 -4.90 18.31 4.49
CA TYR A 92 -4.20 19.53 4.86
C TYR A 92 -4.88 20.19 6.06
N ALA A 93 -4.07 20.77 6.95
CA ALA A 93 -4.53 21.58 8.07
C ALA A 93 -3.88 22.95 7.98
N ALA A 94 -4.68 24.00 7.83
CA ALA A 94 -4.18 25.36 7.84
C ALA A 94 -3.75 25.76 9.26
N THR A 95 -2.65 26.49 9.36
CA THR A 95 -2.14 27.05 10.61
C THR A 95 -2.13 28.57 10.54
N LYS A 96 -2.00 29.21 11.71
CA LYS A 96 -1.60 30.62 11.73
C LYS A 96 -0.15 30.73 11.25
N GLU A 97 0.19 31.86 10.65
CA GLU A 97 1.55 32.15 10.21
C GLU A 97 2.54 31.94 11.38
N LYS A 98 3.66 31.25 11.10
CA LYS A 98 4.74 30.96 12.07
C LYS A 98 4.35 29.98 13.19
N MET A 99 3.22 29.30 13.08
CA MET A 99 2.79 28.27 14.04
C MET A 99 2.94 26.84 13.49
N GLU A 100 3.48 26.67 12.29
CA GLU A 100 3.57 25.39 11.57
C GLU A 100 4.36 24.36 12.39
N MET A 101 5.51 24.77 12.93
CA MET A 101 6.38 23.91 13.74
C MET A 101 5.74 23.51 15.08
N ASP A 102 5.06 24.45 15.75
CA ASP A 102 4.40 24.17 17.03
C ASP A 102 3.22 23.21 16.86
N VAL A 103 2.43 23.40 15.79
CA VAL A 103 1.32 22.53 15.42
C VAL A 103 1.82 21.13 15.02
N GLU A 104 2.87 21.05 14.20
CA GLU A 104 3.51 19.78 13.82
C GLU A 104 3.98 19.01 15.06
N GLY A 105 4.70 19.67 15.96
CA GLY A 105 5.18 19.07 17.20
C GLY A 105 4.04 18.63 18.13
N TYR A 106 2.94 19.38 18.21
CA TYR A 106 1.76 18.98 18.96
C TYR A 106 1.11 17.72 18.38
N LEU A 107 0.85 17.70 17.08
CA LEU A 107 0.20 16.59 16.40
C LEU A 107 1.03 15.31 16.48
N ARG A 108 2.35 15.42 16.28
CA ARG A 108 3.27 14.28 16.37
C ARG A 108 3.26 13.64 17.75
N ARG A 109 3.26 14.45 18.83
CA ARG A 109 3.16 13.94 20.21
C ARG A 109 1.78 13.38 20.55
N ARG A 110 0.71 14.03 20.10
CA ARG A 110 -0.66 13.68 20.47
C ARG A 110 -1.18 12.44 19.75
N TYR A 111 -0.70 12.18 18.53
CA TYR A 111 -1.19 11.16 17.60
C TYR A 111 -0.08 10.26 17.03
N GLU A 112 1.00 10.05 17.78
CA GLU A 112 2.20 9.29 17.36
C GLU A 112 1.88 7.92 16.73
N SER A 113 0.85 7.22 17.20
CA SER A 113 0.46 5.90 16.69
C SER A 113 -0.60 5.92 15.58
N GLN A 114 -1.16 7.09 15.25
CA GLN A 114 -2.26 7.24 14.29
C GLN A 114 -1.82 7.93 13.01
N ILE A 115 -0.88 8.87 13.09
CA ILE A 115 -0.38 9.64 11.95
C ILE A 115 0.88 8.97 11.41
N ALA A 116 0.86 8.61 10.12
CA ALA A 116 2.02 7.99 9.48
C ALA A 116 3.16 8.98 9.24
N ASP A 117 2.84 10.23 8.88
CA ASP A 117 3.81 11.29 8.61
C ASP A 117 3.15 12.68 8.69
N ILE A 118 3.95 13.71 8.92
CA ILE A 118 3.53 15.12 8.89
C ILE A 118 4.58 15.90 8.09
N GLU A 119 4.11 16.63 7.08
CA GLU A 119 4.93 17.49 6.23
C GLU A 119 4.38 18.92 6.26
N ILE A 120 5.25 19.90 6.49
CA ILE A 120 4.91 21.31 6.36
C ILE A 120 5.10 21.69 4.89
N VAL A 121 4.01 22.06 4.22
CA VAL A 121 4.01 22.37 2.79
C VAL A 121 3.37 23.74 2.55
N GLU A 122 3.98 24.52 1.65
CA GLU A 122 3.37 25.73 1.13
C GLU A 122 2.40 25.36 -0.02
N LYS A 123 1.21 25.94 0.00
CA LYS A 123 0.17 25.75 -1.03
C LYS A 123 -0.45 27.09 -1.35
N GLU A 124 -0.76 27.30 -2.62
CA GLU A 124 -1.58 28.44 -3.05
C GLU A 124 -3.04 28.16 -2.66
N ASP A 125 -3.62 29.07 -1.89
CA ASP A 125 -5.04 29.09 -1.64
C ASP A 125 -5.74 29.79 -2.82
N LEU A 126 -6.36 28.99 -3.69
CA LEU A 126 -7.04 29.51 -4.87
C LEU A 126 -8.28 30.36 -4.52
N ASP A 127 -8.83 30.21 -3.31
CA ASP A 127 -9.95 31.05 -2.83
C ASP A 127 -9.47 32.43 -2.34
N LEU A 128 -8.17 32.61 -2.14
CA LEU A 128 -7.58 33.87 -1.71
C LEU A 128 -7.48 34.91 -2.85
N ALA A 129 -7.64 34.50 -4.11
CA ALA A 129 -7.32 35.31 -5.29
C ALA A 129 -8.48 35.57 -6.27
N VAL A 130 -9.74 35.69 -5.80
CA VAL A 130 -10.86 36.21 -6.63
C VAL A 130 -11.61 37.37 -5.94
N SER A 131 -11.05 37.97 -4.87
CA SER A 131 -11.69 39.10 -4.16
C SER A 131 -10.95 40.44 -4.27
N LEU A 132 -9.88 40.53 -5.08
CA LEU A 132 -9.07 41.75 -5.26
C LEU A 132 -8.92 42.19 -6.74
N LEU A 133 -9.87 41.81 -7.61
CA LEU A 133 -10.07 42.42 -8.94
C LEU A 133 -11.44 43.10 -8.97
#